data_AF-A0A258BH57-F1
#
_entry.id   AF-A0A258BH57-F1
#
_cell.length_a   1.000
_cell.length_b   1.000
_cell.length_c   1.000
_cell.angle_alpha   90.00
_cell.angle_beta   90.00
_cell.angle_gamma   90.00
#
_symmetry.space_group_name_H-M   'P 1'
#
loop_
_entity.id
_entity.type
_entity.pdbx_description
1 polymer ?
#
loop_
_entity_poly.entity_id
_entity_poly.type
_entity_poly.pdbx_seq_one_letter_code
_entity_poly.pdbx_strand_id
1 'polypeptide(L)'
;KDEYEVARLHTDPEMLALRAAQFEGATKVSVWLAPPFLARKDPVTGVPKKMRFGPWIFSAFAVLKRFKALRGTMFDPFGYTHERRLERQMIDDYRVLITRLSAAFNPAKADIYLALARLPEAVRGFGHIKLNSIQDMKSQRDTLMARLSQPITKTEIFNVKEVHHV
;
A
#
# COMPACT_ATOMS: atom_id res chain seq x y z
N LYS A 1 -4.77 0.15 4.20
CA LYS A 1 -6.08 0.74 4.61
C LYS A 1 -5.79 1.96 5.45
N ASP A 2 -6.52 3.04 5.25
CA ASP A 2 -6.34 4.27 6.02
C ASP A 2 -7.27 4.37 7.22
N GLU A 3 -6.89 5.26 8.12
CA GLU A 3 -7.51 5.45 9.43
C GLU A 3 -8.98 5.85 9.27
N TYR A 4 -9.32 6.62 8.24
CA TYR A 4 -10.70 6.96 7.88
C TYR A 4 -11.49 5.72 7.41
N GLU A 5 -10.89 4.84 6.60
CA GLU A 5 -11.55 3.60 6.18
C GLU A 5 -11.67 2.59 7.32
N VAL A 6 -10.71 2.55 8.26
CA VAL A 6 -10.84 1.75 9.49
C VAL A 6 -12.01 2.26 10.33
N ALA A 7 -12.14 3.58 10.50
CA ALA A 7 -13.26 4.19 11.19
C ALA A 7 -14.60 3.91 10.49
N ARG A 8 -14.65 3.98 9.15
CA ARG A 8 -15.84 3.68 8.36
C ARG A 8 -16.32 2.24 8.60
N LEU A 9 -15.41 1.26 8.51
CA LEU A 9 -15.74 -0.14 8.79
C LEU A 9 -16.26 -0.36 10.21
N HIS A 10 -15.61 0.25 11.20
CA HIS A 10 -16.03 0.09 12.60
C HIS A 10 -17.31 0.84 12.96
N THR A 11 -17.86 1.64 12.05
CA THR A 11 -19.12 2.37 12.21
C THR A 11 -20.15 1.98 11.15
N ASP A 12 -19.91 0.89 10.41
CA ASP A 12 -20.83 0.34 9.44
C ASP A 12 -22.01 -0.35 10.16
N PRO A 13 -23.29 -0.08 9.83
CA PRO A 13 -24.44 -0.71 10.48
C PRO A 13 -24.37 -2.25 10.45
N GLU A 14 -23.90 -2.83 9.36
CA GLU A 14 -23.70 -4.29 9.26
C GLU A 14 -22.67 -4.79 10.27
N MET A 15 -21.56 -4.07 10.44
CA MET A 15 -20.51 -4.41 11.40
C MET A 15 -20.97 -4.20 12.85
N LEU A 16 -21.90 -3.27 13.10
CA LEU A 16 -22.52 -3.08 14.40
C LEU A 16 -23.49 -4.22 14.71
N ALA A 17 -24.34 -4.60 13.76
CA ALA A 17 -25.26 -5.73 13.88
C ALA A 17 -24.51 -7.06 14.08
N LEU A 18 -23.44 -7.31 13.31
CA LEU A 18 -22.59 -8.49 13.44
C LEU A 18 -21.99 -8.58 14.84
N ARG A 19 -21.50 -7.45 15.39
CA ARG A 19 -20.95 -7.42 16.75
C ARG A 19 -22.02 -7.63 17.82
N ALA A 20 -23.20 -7.03 17.66
CA ALA A 20 -24.31 -7.25 18.58
C ALA A 20 -24.72 -8.73 18.63
N ALA A 21 -24.76 -9.40 17.47
CA ALA A 21 -25.06 -10.82 17.35
C ALA A 21 -23.94 -11.74 17.88
N GLN A 22 -22.67 -11.43 17.63
CA GLN A 22 -21.54 -12.26 18.07
C GLN A 22 -21.24 -12.14 19.57
N PHE A 23 -21.66 -11.04 20.20
CA PHE A 23 -21.35 -10.75 21.60
C PHE A 23 -22.62 -10.51 22.44
N GLU A 24 -23.68 -11.29 22.20
CA GLU A 24 -24.88 -11.26 23.05
C GLU A 24 -24.49 -11.37 24.54
N GLY A 25 -24.88 -10.37 25.33
CA GLY A 25 -24.55 -10.27 26.77
C GLY A 25 -23.25 -9.52 27.12
N ALA A 26 -22.43 -9.10 26.15
CA ALA A 26 -21.22 -8.32 26.42
C ALA A 26 -21.53 -6.85 26.71
N THR A 27 -21.26 -6.39 27.93
CA THR A 27 -21.51 -5.00 28.35
C THR A 27 -20.43 -4.00 27.91
N LYS A 28 -19.22 -4.45 27.56
CA LYS A 28 -18.08 -3.58 27.18
C LYS A 28 -17.22 -4.19 26.08
N VAL A 29 -17.33 -3.66 24.87
CA VAL A 29 -16.46 -4.03 23.74
C VAL A 29 -15.22 -3.13 23.72
N SER A 30 -14.03 -3.72 23.56
CA SER A 30 -12.77 -2.99 23.38
C SER A 30 -12.10 -3.36 22.06
N VAL A 31 -11.40 -2.40 21.45
CA VAL A 31 -10.65 -2.60 20.20
C VAL A 31 -9.16 -2.46 20.47
N TRP A 32 -8.37 -3.35 19.88
CA TRP A 32 -6.92 -3.23 19.86
C TRP A 32 -6.48 -2.47 18.62
N LEU A 33 -5.93 -1.28 18.81
CA LEU A 33 -5.46 -0.41 17.73
C LEU A 33 -4.00 -0.06 17.94
N ALA A 34 -3.29 0.25 16.87
CA ALA A 34 -1.97 0.85 16.93
C ALA A 34 -2.03 2.23 16.27
N PRO A 35 -2.53 3.27 16.98
CA PRO A 35 -2.72 4.57 16.36
C PRO A 35 -1.36 5.20 16.03
N PRO A 36 -1.16 5.77 14.84
CA PRO A 36 0.16 6.22 14.37
C PRO A 36 0.83 7.27 15.27
N PHE A 37 0.06 8.07 16.01
CA PHE A 37 0.59 9.10 16.93
C PHE A 37 0.71 8.65 18.40
N LEU A 38 -0.04 7.62 18.80
CA LEU A 38 -0.16 7.22 20.21
C LEU A 38 0.55 5.91 20.51
N ALA A 39 0.66 5.01 19.53
CA ALA A 39 1.34 3.74 19.69
C ALA A 39 2.85 3.98 19.79
N ARG A 40 3.39 3.88 21.01
CA ARG A 40 4.84 3.79 21.19
C ARG A 40 5.38 2.61 20.39
N LYS A 41 6.38 2.87 19.57
CA LYS A 41 7.14 1.83 18.88
C LYS A 41 7.91 1.03 19.92
N ASP A 42 7.89 -0.28 19.79
CA ASP A 42 8.74 -1.13 20.59
C ASP A 42 10.22 -0.82 20.27
N PRO A 43 11.08 -0.57 21.29
CA PRO A 43 12.46 -0.16 21.06
C PRO A 43 13.34 -1.27 20.44
N VAL A 44 12.92 -2.54 20.52
CA VAL A 44 13.68 -3.68 19.97
C VAL A 44 13.21 -4.00 18.55
N THR A 45 11.91 -3.99 18.30
CA THR A 45 11.35 -4.40 17.00
C THR A 45 10.94 -3.24 16.10
N GLY A 46 10.85 -2.02 16.63
CA GLY A 46 10.38 -0.83 15.90
C GLY A 46 8.88 -0.84 15.57
N VAL A 47 8.15 -1.90 15.94
CA VAL A 47 6.73 -2.08 15.61
C VAL A 47 5.85 -1.28 16.58
N PRO A 48 4.81 -0.56 16.10
CA PRO A 48 3.86 0.12 16.97
C PRO A 48 3.13 -0.88 17.89
N LYS A 49 3.19 -0.67 19.22
CA LYS A 49 2.48 -1.54 20.17
C LYS A 49 0.96 -1.36 20.03
N LYS A 50 0.24 -2.49 19.95
CA LYS A 50 -1.23 -2.48 20.02
C LYS A 50 -1.66 -2.02 21.42
N MET A 51 -2.56 -1.05 21.45
CA MET A 51 -3.15 -0.48 22.66
C MET A 51 -4.62 -0.86 22.71
N ARG A 52 -5.12 -1.14 23.92
CA ARG A 52 -6.53 -1.46 24.15
C ARG A 52 -7.33 -0.17 24.34
N PHE A 53 -8.30 0.05 23.46
CA PHE A 53 -9.25 1.15 23.56
C PHE A 53 -10.62 0.63 23.99
N GLY A 54 -11.21 1.25 25.01
CA GLY A 54 -12.55 0.92 25.49
C GLY A 54 -13.67 1.41 24.56
N PRO A 55 -14.95 1.25 24.95
CA PRO A 55 -16.11 1.54 24.10
C PRO A 55 -16.16 2.97 23.50
N TRP A 56 -15.56 3.95 24.17
CA TRP A 56 -15.51 5.34 23.71
C TRP A 56 -14.87 5.52 22.32
N ILE A 57 -14.02 4.59 21.90
CA ILE A 57 -13.35 4.64 20.59
C ILE A 57 -14.32 4.55 19.42
N PHE A 58 -15.48 3.92 19.60
CA PHE A 58 -16.50 3.84 18.56
C PHE A 58 -17.14 5.21 18.30
N SER A 59 -17.33 6.02 19.35
CA SER A 59 -17.75 7.42 19.20
C SER A 59 -16.68 8.24 18.48
N ALA A 60 -15.40 8.03 18.81
CA ALA A 60 -14.29 8.67 18.10
C ALA A 60 -14.26 8.28 16.61
N PHE A 61 -14.49 7.01 16.26
CA PHE A 61 -14.62 6.57 14.87
C PHE A 61 -15.81 7.20 14.15
N ALA A 62 -16.95 7.37 14.82
CA ALA A 62 -18.13 8.02 14.23
C ALA A 62 -17.85 9.49 13.88
N VAL A 63 -17.08 10.18 14.72
CA VAL A 63 -16.58 11.53 14.43
C VAL A 63 -15.56 11.49 13.28
N LEU A 64 -14.58 10.59 13.34
CA LEU A 64 -13.52 10.48 12.33
C LEU A 64 -14.07 10.17 10.92
N LYS A 65 -15.11 9.34 10.82
CA LYS A 65 -15.81 9.05 9.55
C LYS A 65 -16.37 10.32 8.89
N ARG A 66 -16.84 11.29 9.67
CA ARG A 66 -17.35 12.57 9.15
C ARG A 66 -16.23 13.46 8.60
N PHE A 67 -15.04 13.34 9.16
CA PHE A 67 -13.83 14.04 8.71
C PHE A 67 -13.11 13.34 7.55
N LYS A 68 -13.71 12.35 6.89
CA LYS A 68 -13.11 11.71 5.70
C LYS A 68 -12.75 12.69 4.59
N ALA A 69 -13.45 13.84 4.52
CA ALA A 69 -13.18 14.90 3.55
C ALA A 69 -11.84 15.60 3.79
N LEU A 70 -11.26 15.49 4.98
CA LEU A 70 -9.93 16.00 5.27
C LEU A 70 -8.83 15.13 4.63
N ARG A 71 -9.13 13.89 4.22
CA ARG A 71 -8.16 13.00 3.59
C ARG A 71 -7.50 13.66 2.39
N GLY A 72 -6.18 13.73 2.39
CA GLY A 72 -5.42 14.35 1.30
C GLY A 72 -5.33 15.88 1.36
N THR A 73 -5.98 16.54 2.32
CA THR A 73 -5.88 17.99 2.54
C THR A 73 -4.71 18.33 3.48
N MET A 74 -4.36 19.63 3.56
CA MET A 74 -3.37 20.11 4.55
C MET A 74 -3.83 19.91 6.00
N PHE A 75 -5.13 19.73 6.24
CA PHE A 75 -5.67 19.48 7.57
C PHE A 75 -5.77 17.99 7.90
N ASP A 76 -5.15 17.11 7.11
CA ASP A 76 -5.11 15.67 7.37
C ASP A 76 -3.97 15.32 8.35
N PRO A 77 -4.24 15.12 9.66
CA PRO A 77 -3.17 14.77 10.60
C PRO A 77 -2.47 13.48 10.19
N PHE A 78 -3.21 12.47 9.72
CA PHE A 78 -2.65 11.18 9.30
C PHE A 78 -1.82 11.30 8.01
N GLY A 79 -2.14 12.27 7.15
CA GLY A 79 -1.43 12.56 5.92
C GLY A 79 0.04 12.97 6.11
N TYR A 80 0.41 13.44 7.31
CA TYR A 80 1.79 13.84 7.63
C TYR A 80 2.68 12.67 8.04
N THR A 81 2.13 11.47 8.26
CA THR A 81 2.93 10.29 8.61
C THR A 81 3.90 9.92 7.47
N HIS A 82 5.07 9.39 7.84
CA HIS A 82 6.08 8.96 6.87
C HIS A 82 5.51 7.94 5.86
N GLU A 83 4.69 7.00 6.33
CA GLU A 83 4.04 6.01 5.45
C GLU A 83 3.13 6.67 4.41
N ARG A 84 2.32 7.65 4.79
CA ARG A 84 1.42 8.35 3.85
C ARG A 84 2.18 9.18 2.82
N ARG A 85 3.24 9.87 3.23
CA ARG A 85 4.09 10.63 2.29
C ARG A 85 4.73 9.70 1.27
N LEU A 86 5.27 8.57 1.74
CA LEU A 86 5.87 7.55 0.88
C LEU A 86 4.84 6.95 -0.10
N GLU A 87 3.64 6.61 0.37
CA GLU A 87 2.56 6.12 -0.51
C GLU A 87 2.19 7.12 -1.61
N ARG A 88 2.07 8.41 -1.27
CA ARG A 88 1.75 9.47 -2.25
C ARG A 88 2.88 9.61 -3.27
N GLN A 89 4.12 9.68 -2.80
CA GLN A 89 5.29 9.74 -3.66
C GLN A 89 5.36 8.54 -4.62
N MET A 90 5.07 7.33 -4.14
CA MET A 90 5.05 6.13 -4.98
C MET A 90 4.02 6.19 -6.11
N ILE A 91 2.87 6.83 -5.90
CA ILE A 91 1.87 7.02 -6.95
C ILE A 91 2.44 7.93 -8.04
N ASP A 92 3.08 9.02 -7.66
CA ASP A 92 3.66 9.97 -8.62
C ASP A 92 4.87 9.37 -9.34
N ASP A 93 5.75 8.67 -8.62
CA ASP A 93 6.88 7.93 -9.18
C ASP A 93 6.41 6.90 -10.21
N TYR A 94 5.32 6.17 -9.92
CA TYR A 94 4.75 5.20 -10.83
C TYR A 94 4.15 5.84 -12.09
N ARG A 95 3.47 6.98 -11.96
CA ARG A 95 2.95 7.73 -13.12
C ARG A 95 4.08 8.19 -14.03
N VAL A 96 5.15 8.73 -13.46
CA VAL A 96 6.36 9.12 -14.20
C VAL A 96 6.98 7.92 -14.89
N LEU A 97 7.10 6.79 -14.16
CA LEU A 97 7.64 5.54 -14.70
C LEU A 97 6.85 5.06 -15.92
N ILE A 98 5.54 4.89 -15.80
CA ILE A 98 4.69 4.39 -16.89
C ILE A 98 4.72 5.34 -18.08
N THR A 99 4.67 6.65 -17.85
CA THR A 99 4.77 7.64 -18.94
C THR A 99 6.08 7.49 -19.71
N ARG A 100 7.21 7.33 -19.02
CA ARG A 100 8.53 7.08 -19.65
C ARG A 100 8.58 5.76 -20.40
N LEU A 101 8.05 4.69 -19.79
CA LEU A 101 8.01 3.36 -20.38
C LEU A 101 7.18 3.33 -21.66
N SER A 102 6.02 3.99 -21.67
CA SER A 102 5.17 4.11 -22.87
C SER A 102 5.84 4.92 -23.98
N ALA A 103 6.51 6.03 -23.64
CA ALA A 103 7.17 6.87 -24.64
C ALA A 103 8.39 6.19 -25.29
N ALA A 104 9.11 5.37 -24.52
CA ALA A 104 10.31 4.66 -24.98
C ALA A 104 10.04 3.19 -25.32
N PHE A 105 8.79 2.78 -25.53
CA PHE A 105 8.43 1.37 -25.66
C PHE A 105 9.16 0.69 -26.82
N ASN A 106 9.73 -0.48 -26.55
CA ASN A 106 10.38 -1.31 -27.54
C ASN A 106 9.79 -2.73 -27.48
N PRO A 107 9.14 -3.21 -28.56
CA PRO A 107 8.55 -4.55 -28.61
C PRO A 107 9.56 -5.67 -28.31
N ALA A 108 10.84 -5.50 -28.65
CA ALA A 108 11.86 -6.51 -28.43
C ALA A 108 12.25 -6.70 -26.96
N LYS A 109 11.76 -5.84 -26.05
CA LYS A 109 11.94 -5.95 -24.59
C LYS A 109 10.62 -5.88 -23.85
N ALA A 110 9.51 -6.20 -24.51
CA ALA A 110 8.15 -6.02 -23.99
C ALA A 110 7.94 -6.69 -22.62
N ASP A 111 8.59 -7.82 -22.38
CA ASP A 111 8.64 -8.54 -21.11
C ASP A 111 9.21 -7.67 -19.97
N ILE A 112 10.29 -6.93 -20.20
CA ILE A 112 10.91 -6.04 -19.21
C ILE A 112 10.00 -4.84 -18.93
N TYR A 113 9.38 -4.24 -19.95
CA TYR A 113 8.41 -3.16 -19.76
C TYR A 113 7.21 -3.62 -18.92
N LEU A 114 6.68 -4.80 -19.22
CA LEU A 114 5.57 -5.39 -18.47
C LEU A 114 5.95 -5.72 -17.03
N ALA A 115 7.15 -6.27 -16.81
CA ALA A 115 7.66 -6.55 -15.47
C ALA A 115 7.79 -5.27 -14.64
N LEU A 116 8.35 -4.20 -15.21
CA LEU A 116 8.43 -2.89 -14.56
C LEU A 116 7.05 -2.31 -14.23
N ALA A 117 6.08 -2.46 -15.13
CA ALA A 117 4.72 -1.97 -14.91
C ALA A 117 3.97 -2.71 -13.80
N ARG A 118 4.28 -4.00 -13.58
CA ARG A 118 3.67 -4.87 -12.55
C ARG A 118 4.30 -4.75 -11.17
N LEU A 119 5.48 -4.16 -11.04
CA LEU A 119 6.19 -4.05 -9.75
C LEU A 119 5.34 -3.56 -8.56
N PRO A 120 4.46 -2.55 -8.71
CA PRO A 120 3.65 -2.08 -7.58
C PRO A 120 2.69 -3.14 -7.02
N GLU A 121 2.31 -4.16 -7.80
CA GLU A 121 1.40 -5.23 -7.35
C GLU A 121 2.01 -6.12 -6.26
N ALA A 122 3.35 -6.14 -6.18
CA ALA A 122 4.10 -6.86 -5.15
C ALA A 122 4.04 -6.17 -3.78
N VAL A 123 3.73 -4.87 -3.74
CA VAL A 123 3.68 -4.08 -2.51
C VAL A 123 2.42 -4.39 -1.71
N ARG A 124 2.55 -5.28 -0.72
CA ARG A 124 1.43 -5.75 0.12
C ARG A 124 1.75 -5.61 1.62
N GLY A 125 0.72 -5.79 2.43
CA GLY A 125 0.83 -5.76 3.89
C GLY A 125 0.71 -4.36 4.50
N PHE A 126 1.08 -4.25 5.77
CA PHE A 126 0.93 -3.04 6.60
C PHE A 126 2.20 -2.77 7.41
N GLY A 127 2.46 -1.49 7.74
CA GLY A 127 3.59 -1.08 8.57
C GLY A 127 4.94 -1.55 8.02
N HIS A 128 5.76 -2.15 8.88
CA HIS A 128 7.11 -2.61 8.54
C HIS A 128 7.15 -3.64 7.40
N ILE A 129 6.16 -4.54 7.30
CA ILE A 129 6.07 -5.52 6.20
C ILE A 129 5.95 -4.79 4.86
N LYS A 130 5.14 -3.74 4.82
CA LYS A 130 4.97 -2.91 3.62
C LYS A 130 6.24 -2.14 3.29
N LEU A 131 6.92 -1.58 4.30
CA LEU A 131 8.19 -0.87 4.09
C LEU A 131 9.27 -1.77 3.49
N ASN A 132 9.40 -3.00 3.99
CA ASN A 132 10.34 -3.98 3.44
C ASN A 132 9.97 -4.34 1.99
N SER A 133 8.69 -4.61 1.74
CA SER A 133 8.20 -4.90 0.38
C SER A 133 8.43 -3.74 -0.60
N ILE A 134 8.34 -2.48 -0.15
CA ILE A 134 8.70 -1.31 -0.95
C ILE A 134 10.21 -1.30 -1.27
N GLN A 135 11.05 -1.67 -0.31
CA GLN A 135 12.49 -1.74 -0.53
C GLN A 135 12.85 -2.86 -1.53
N ASP A 136 12.22 -4.02 -1.42
CA ASP A 136 12.39 -5.13 -2.37
C ASP A 136 11.95 -4.73 -3.77
N MET A 137 10.79 -4.07 -3.89
CA MET A 137 10.29 -3.53 -5.15
C MET A 137 11.28 -2.54 -5.79
N LYS A 138 11.89 -1.64 -5.00
CA LYS A 138 12.90 -0.70 -5.49
C LYS A 138 14.14 -1.43 -6.03
N SER A 139 14.63 -2.44 -5.32
CA SER A 139 15.77 -3.26 -5.76
C SER A 139 15.47 -4.00 -7.08
N GLN A 140 14.26 -4.56 -7.20
CA GLN A 140 13.81 -5.21 -8.44
C GLN A 140 13.68 -4.22 -9.60
N ARG A 141 13.14 -3.02 -9.33
CA ARG A 141 13.07 -1.94 -10.32
C ARG A 141 14.44 -1.60 -10.87
N ASP A 142 15.42 -1.41 -10.01
CA ASP A 142 16.77 -1.00 -10.41
C ASP A 142 17.44 -2.10 -11.24
N THR A 143 17.21 -3.37 -10.87
CA THR A 143 17.67 -4.53 -11.65
C THR A 143 17.05 -4.57 -13.06
N LEU A 144 15.73 -4.36 -13.17
CA LEU A 144 15.02 -4.35 -14.45
C LEU A 144 15.41 -3.15 -15.31
N MET A 145 15.63 -1.98 -14.71
CA MET A 145 16.12 -0.79 -15.42
C MET A 145 17.53 -0.99 -16.00
N ALA A 146 18.41 -1.67 -15.25
CA ALA A 146 19.73 -2.01 -15.74
C ALA A 146 19.65 -2.95 -16.97
N ARG A 147 18.80 -3.99 -16.91
CA ARG A 147 18.54 -4.88 -18.05
C ARG A 147 17.93 -4.15 -19.25
N LEU A 148 17.00 -3.23 -19.00
CA LEU A 148 16.39 -2.43 -20.06
C LEU A 148 17.44 -1.60 -20.82
N SER A 149 18.48 -1.16 -20.12
CA SER A 149 19.56 -0.34 -20.69
C SER A 149 20.60 -1.14 -21.49
N GLN A 150 20.66 -2.46 -21.32
CA GLN A 150 21.60 -3.32 -22.05
C GLN A 150 21.19 -3.46 -23.52
N PRO A 151 22.13 -3.48 -24.48
CA PRO A 151 21.81 -3.74 -25.88
C PRO A 151 21.24 -5.15 -26.05
N ILE A 152 20.32 -5.34 -27.00
CA ILE A 152 19.79 -6.67 -27.32
C ILE A 152 20.92 -7.45 -28.00
N THR A 153 21.49 -8.41 -27.27
CA THR A 153 22.56 -9.25 -27.81
C THR A 153 21.97 -10.22 -28.83
N LYS A 154 22.67 -10.41 -29.95
CA LYS A 154 22.23 -11.08 -31.19
C LYS A 154 21.67 -12.51 -31.02
N THR A 155 21.87 -13.15 -29.87
CA THR A 155 21.38 -14.49 -29.53
C THR A 155 19.85 -14.58 -29.42
N GLU A 156 19.15 -13.52 -29.02
CA GLU A 156 17.68 -13.55 -28.89
C GLU A 156 16.92 -13.31 -30.20
N ILE A 157 17.59 -12.75 -31.21
CA ILE A 157 16.98 -12.45 -32.52
C ILE A 157 16.64 -13.74 -33.28
N PHE A 158 17.34 -14.85 -33.01
CA PHE A 158 17.07 -16.14 -33.63
C PHE A 158 15.80 -16.82 -33.09
N ASN A 159 15.40 -16.56 -31.85
CA ASN A 159 14.27 -17.25 -31.23
C ASN A 159 12.91 -16.63 -31.55
N VAL A 160 12.87 -15.36 -32.00
CA VAL A 160 11.61 -14.67 -32.37
C VAL A 160 11.18 -15.00 -33.80
N LYS A 161 12.10 -15.37 -34.69
CA LYS A 161 11.77 -15.70 -36.09
C LYS A 161 11.16 -17.08 -36.30
N GLU A 162 11.29 -18.01 -35.36
CA GLU A 162 10.71 -19.36 -35.50
C GLU A 162 9.25 -19.48 -35.03
N VAL A 163 8.73 -18.53 -34.25
CA VAL A 163 7.38 -18.63 -33.67
C VAL A 163 6.27 -18.15 -34.61
N HIS A 164 6.61 -17.58 -35.79
CA HIS A 164 5.63 -17.07 -36.76
C HIS A 164 5.47 -17.95 -38.02
N HIS A 165 5.99 -19.17 -38.04
CA HIS A 165 5.78 -20.12 -39.12
C HIS A 165 5.53 -21.56 -38.60
N VAL A 166 4.39 -21.78 -37.94
CA VAL A 166 3.65 -23.07 -37.97
C VAL A 166 2.16 -22.78 -37.86
#